data_AF-A0A5N1GIV3-F1
#
_entry.id   AF-A0A5N1GIV3-F1
#
_cell.length_a   1.000
_cell.length_b   1.000
_cell.length_c   1.000
_cell.angle_alpha   90.00
_cell.angle_beta   90.00
_cell.angle_gamma   90.00
#
_symmetry.space_group_name_H-M   'P 1'
#
loop_
_entity.id
_entity.type
_entity.pdbx_description
1 polymer ?
#
loop_
_entity_poly.entity_id
_entity_poly.type
_entity_poly.pdbx_seq_one_letter_code
_entity_poly.pdbx_strand_id
1 'polypeptide(L)'
;MKYANPHRKKVKNSHLLLVSCQTCKADLAIYYKVGRGNLIKLQVHRIHSANFPLASLDKALVCPSCGQQVASLAAYKGKPCYFLFRALTTTRRLSSHDVY
;
A
#
# COMPACT_ATOMS: atom_id res chain seq x y z
N MET A 1 -9.86 -3.70 -6.69
CA MET A 1 -9.07 -2.45 -6.53
C MET A 1 -9.15 -1.65 -7.83
N LYS A 2 -9.26 -0.32 -7.76
CA LYS A 2 -9.60 0.55 -8.91
C LYS A 2 -8.42 0.83 -9.85
N TYR A 3 -7.19 0.94 -9.34
CA TYR A 3 -5.99 1.26 -10.11
C TYR A 3 -5.01 0.11 -10.09
N ALA A 4 -4.68 -0.41 -11.28
CA ALA A 4 -3.56 -1.32 -11.45
C ALA A 4 -2.24 -0.54 -11.42
N ASN A 5 -1.20 -1.11 -10.82
CA ASN A 5 0.11 -0.45 -10.79
C ASN A 5 0.90 -0.76 -12.07
N PRO A 6 1.19 0.23 -12.93
CA PRO A 6 2.02 0.02 -14.12
C PRO A 6 3.47 -0.33 -13.77
N HIS A 7 3.94 0.06 -12.57
CA HIS A 7 5.29 -0.20 -12.09
C HIS A 7 5.39 -1.47 -11.23
N ARG A 8 4.36 -2.31 -11.24
CA ARG A 8 4.30 -3.57 -10.48
C ARG A 8 5.50 -4.46 -10.80
N LYS A 9 6.30 -4.76 -9.78
CA LYS A 9 7.31 -5.82 -9.83
C LYS A 9 6.97 -6.90 -8.81
N LYS A 10 6.67 -8.11 -9.29
CA LYS A 10 6.50 -9.28 -8.42
C LYS A 10 7.82 -9.56 -7.71
N VAL A 11 7.80 -9.61 -6.39
CA VAL A 11 8.99 -9.87 -5.58
C VAL A 11 9.01 -11.35 -5.17
N LYS A 12 10.14 -12.04 -5.35
CA LYS A 12 10.31 -13.43 -4.88
C LYS A 12 10.12 -13.49 -3.35
N ASN A 13 9.53 -14.59 -2.86
CA ASN A 13 9.22 -14.82 -1.44
C ASN A 13 8.38 -13.70 -0.79
N SER A 14 7.51 -13.05 -1.57
CA SER A 14 6.54 -12.10 -1.06
C SER A 14 5.17 -12.75 -0.86
N HIS A 15 4.40 -12.19 0.08
CA HIS A 15 2.97 -12.47 0.23
C HIS A 15 2.18 -11.19 -0.01
N LEU A 16 0.94 -11.37 -0.45
CA LEU A 16 0.00 -10.27 -0.64
C LEU A 16 -0.55 -9.84 0.71
N LEU A 17 -0.63 -8.54 0.88
CA LEU A 17 -1.11 -7.93 2.09
C LEU A 17 -2.04 -6.77 1.72
N LEU A 18 -3.27 -6.83 2.19
CA LEU A 18 -4.27 -5.78 2.06
C LEU A 18 -3.99 -4.72 3.12
N VAL A 19 -3.78 -3.50 2.66
CA VAL A 19 -3.63 -2.31 3.48
C VAL A 19 -4.96 -1.56 3.43
N SER A 20 -5.53 -1.33 4.59
CA SER A 20 -6.80 -0.64 4.77
C SER A 20 -6.63 0.54 5.73
N CYS A 21 -7.51 1.53 5.63
CA CYS A 21 -7.52 2.65 6.57
C CYS A 21 -8.02 2.17 7.93
N GLN A 22 -7.32 2.51 9.01
CA GLN A 22 -7.76 2.11 10.36
C GLN A 22 -9.04 2.84 10.79
N THR A 23 -9.26 4.06 10.29
CA THR A 23 -10.41 4.90 10.66
C THR A 23 -11.71 4.42 10.01
N CYS A 24 -11.76 4.38 8.67
CA CYS A 24 -12.98 4.04 7.93
C CYS A 24 -13.03 2.59 7.42
N LYS A 25 -11.97 1.80 7.68
CA LYS A 25 -11.81 0.41 7.20
C LYS A 25 -11.78 0.24 5.68
N ALA A 26 -11.82 1.33 4.92
CA ALA A 26 -11.74 1.26 3.47
C ALA A 26 -10.41 0.70 2.99
N ASP A 27 -10.46 -0.14 1.97
CA ASP A 27 -9.28 -0.73 1.37
C ASP A 27 -8.49 0.30 0.56
N LEU A 28 -7.19 0.40 0.86
CA LEU A 28 -6.29 1.39 0.26
C LEU A 28 -5.47 0.76 -0.86
N ALA A 29 -4.75 -0.32 -0.55
CA ALA A 29 -3.85 -0.96 -1.50
C ALA A 29 -3.59 -2.43 -1.16
N ILE A 30 -3.28 -3.21 -2.20
CA ILE A 30 -2.68 -4.54 -2.06
C ILE A 30 -1.18 -4.42 -2.29
N TYR A 31 -0.38 -4.98 -1.39
CA TYR A 31 1.07 -4.82 -1.37
C TYR A 31 1.81 -6.15 -1.30
N TYR A 32 2.93 -6.25 -2.03
CA TYR A 32 3.87 -7.37 -1.93
C TYR A 32 4.82 -7.19 -0.75
N LYS A 33 4.51 -7.84 0.37
CA LYS A 33 5.33 -7.81 1.57
C LYS A 33 6.32 -8.97 1.59
N VAL A 34 7.56 -8.67 1.97
CA VAL A 34 8.62 -9.65 2.23
C VAL A 34 8.94 -9.63 3.73
N GLY A 35 9.13 -10.80 4.33
CA GLY A 35 9.48 -10.95 5.74
C GLY A 35 8.29 -10.86 6.71
N ARG A 36 8.56 -11.11 7.99
CA ARG A 36 7.52 -11.29 9.04
C ARG A 36 7.13 -10.00 9.77
N GLY A 37 8.03 -9.02 9.88
CA GLY A 37 7.80 -7.77 10.65
C GLY A 37 6.67 -6.87 10.12
N ASN A 38 6.25 -5.87 10.89
CA ASN A 38 5.13 -4.99 10.51
C ASN A 38 5.42 -4.15 9.25
N LEU A 39 4.35 -3.80 8.52
CA LEU A 39 4.46 -2.91 7.37
C LEU A 39 4.60 -1.46 7.84
N ILE A 40 5.76 -0.86 7.58
CA ILE A 40 6.06 0.54 7.96
C ILE A 40 6.04 1.45 6.73
N LYS A 41 6.22 0.87 5.54
CA LYS A 41 6.36 1.62 4.30
C LYS A 41 5.87 0.85 3.09
N LEU A 42 5.30 1.57 2.13
CA LEU A 42 4.84 1.10 0.84
C LEU A 42 5.77 1.62 -0.24
N GLN A 43 6.62 0.76 -0.78
CA GLN A 43 7.40 1.10 -1.96
C GLN A 43 6.52 1.00 -3.21
N VAL A 44 6.47 2.06 -4.02
CA VAL A 44 5.55 2.16 -5.18
C VAL A 44 5.67 0.94 -6.10
N HIS A 45 6.89 0.50 -6.43
CA HIS A 45 7.12 -0.66 -7.30
C HIS A 45 6.66 -2.02 -6.72
N ARG A 46 6.36 -2.10 -5.42
CA ARG A 46 5.86 -3.31 -4.74
C ARG A 46 4.34 -3.29 -4.51
N ILE A 47 3.67 -2.19 -4.85
CA ILE A 47 2.21 -2.11 -4.80
C ILE A 47 1.67 -2.97 -5.95
N HIS A 48 0.75 -3.88 -5.64
CA HIS A 48 0.08 -4.70 -6.64
C HIS A 48 -1.02 -3.91 -7.33
N SER A 49 -1.91 -3.34 -6.52
CA SER A 49 -3.07 -2.55 -6.95
C SER A 49 -3.46 -1.60 -5.82
N ALA A 50 -4.08 -0.48 -6.16
CA ALA A 50 -4.49 0.55 -5.20
C ALA A 50 -5.88 1.11 -5.54
N ASN A 51 -6.51 1.76 -4.57
CA ASN A 51 -7.72 2.57 -4.74
C ASN A 51 -7.41 4.06 -4.87
N PHE A 52 -6.14 4.42 -5.05
CA PHE A 52 -5.66 5.77 -5.31
C PHE A 52 -4.75 5.76 -6.56
N PRO A 53 -4.64 6.90 -7.28
CA PRO A 53 -3.79 6.99 -8.46
C PRO A 53 -2.31 6.79 -8.08
N LEU A 54 -1.65 5.86 -8.77
CA LEU A 54 -0.22 5.55 -8.57
C LEU A 54 0.69 6.28 -9.57
N ALA A 55 0.11 6.83 -10.65
CA ALA A 55 0.82 7.60 -11.66
C ALA A 55 1.18 9.01 -11.15
N SER A 56 0.27 9.62 -10.39
CA SER A 56 0.45 10.93 -9.77
C SER A 56 0.84 10.71 -8.32
N LEU A 57 2.15 10.64 -8.05
CA LEU A 57 2.65 10.45 -6.68
C LEU A 57 2.51 11.76 -5.89
N ASP A 58 1.39 11.89 -5.18
CA ASP A 58 1.16 13.01 -4.28
C ASP A 58 2.08 12.96 -3.06
N LYS A 59 2.38 14.14 -2.48
CA LYS A 59 3.24 14.31 -1.29
C LYS A 59 2.76 13.49 -0.08
N ALA A 60 1.49 13.13 -0.03
CA ALA A 60 0.90 12.35 1.04
C ALA A 60 -0.10 11.33 0.49
N LEU A 61 -0.23 10.19 1.17
CA LEU A 61 -1.27 9.22 0.89
C LEU A 61 -2.49 9.57 1.74
N VAL A 62 -3.55 9.98 1.06
CA VAL A 62 -4.83 10.30 1.68
C VAL A 62 -5.83 9.18 1.39
N CYS A 63 -6.59 8.77 2.39
CA CYS A 63 -7.65 7.79 2.20
C CYS A 63 -8.73 8.39 1.29
N PRO A 64 -9.07 7.76 0.15
CA PRO A 64 -10.08 8.29 -0.77
C PRO A 64 -11.51 8.23 -0.19
N SER A 65 -11.73 7.46 0.88
CA SER A 65 -13.05 7.28 1.49
C SER A 65 -13.33 8.27 2.63
N CYS A 66 -12.33 8.65 3.42
CA CYS A 66 -12.54 9.52 4.59
C CYS A 66 -11.66 10.77 4.61
N GLY A 67 -10.75 10.95 3.64
CA GLY A 67 -9.86 12.10 3.60
C GLY A 67 -8.73 12.09 4.64
N GLN A 68 -8.61 11.04 5.47
CA GLN A 68 -7.54 10.94 6.45
C GLN A 68 -6.20 10.71 5.78
N GLN A 69 -5.18 11.49 6.16
CA GLN A 69 -3.80 11.22 5.75
C GLN A 69 -3.28 9.97 6.48
N VAL A 70 -2.95 8.93 5.72
CA VAL A 70 -2.52 7.62 6.24
C VAL A 70 -1.04 7.34 6.02
N ALA A 71 -0.39 8.09 5.12
CA ALA A 71 1.04 7.98 4.86
C ALA A 71 1.61 9.30 4.32
N SER A 72 2.93 9.43 4.38
CA SER A 72 3.67 10.53 3.73
C SER A 72 4.62 10.00 2.66
N LEU A 73 4.73 10.68 1.52
CA LEU A 73 5.67 10.32 0.47
C LEU A 73 7.08 10.76 0.87
N ALA A 74 8.04 9.85 0.80
CA ALA A 74 9.46 10.17 0.92
C ALA A 74 10.30 9.26 0.02
N ALA A 75 11.56 9.62 -0.19
CA ALA A 75 12.49 8.78 -0.92
C ALA A 75 13.12 7.73 0.00
N TYR A 76 13.13 6.47 -0.42
CA TYR A 76 13.88 5.41 0.25
C TYR A 76 14.78 4.72 -0.77
N LYS A 77 16.11 4.81 -0.57
CA LYS A 77 17.12 4.28 -1.50
C LYS A 77 16.91 4.76 -2.96
N GLY A 78 16.66 6.07 -3.12
CA GLY A 78 16.44 6.69 -4.44
C GLY A 78 15.11 6.34 -5.11
N LYS A 79 14.17 5.68 -4.41
CA LYS A 79 12.85 5.31 -4.96
C LYS A 79 11.73 5.93 -4.13
N PRO A 80 10.62 6.35 -4.76
CA PRO A 80 9.46 6.86 -4.04
C PRO A 80 8.84 5.77 -3.15
N CYS A 81 8.54 6.15 -1.92
CA CYS A 81 8.03 5.28 -0.89
C CYS A 81 7.07 6.04 0.02
N TYR A 82 5.89 5.49 0.27
CA TYR A 82 4.98 6.04 1.27
C TYR A 82 5.35 5.46 2.63
N PHE A 83 5.62 6.31 3.62
CA PHE A 83 5.81 5.92 5.02
C PHE A 83 4.47 5.97 5.73
N LEU A 84 4.01 4.79 6.18
CA LEU A 84 2.71 4.64 6.80
C LEU A 84 2.72 5.17 8.22
N PHE A 85 1.64 5.85 8.60
CA PHE A 85 1.38 6.18 9.98
C PHE A 85 0.83 4.95 10.69
N ARG A 86 1.60 4.39 11.63
CA ARG A 86 1.32 3.09 12.28
C ARG A 86 -0.09 2.96 12.86
N ALA A 87 -0.64 4.03 13.43
CA ALA A 87 -1.96 4.03 14.06
C ALA A 87 -3.12 4.20 13.07
N LEU A 88 -2.84 4.58 11.81
CA LEU A 88 -3.86 4.98 10.83
C LEU A 88 -4.05 3.96 9.70
N THR A 89 -3.29 2.88 9.71
CA THR A 89 -3.36 1.82 8.70
C THR A 89 -3.41 0.45 9.36
N THR A 90 -4.30 -0.40 8.89
CA THR A 90 -4.32 -1.83 9.22
C THR A 90 -3.88 -2.66 8.04
N THR A 91 -3.40 -3.85 8.37
CA THR A 91 -2.85 -4.78 7.39
C THR A 91 -3.40 -6.17 7.62
N ARG A 92 -3.95 -6.78 6.58
CA ARG A 92 -4.43 -8.17 6.59
C ARG A 92 -3.69 -8.96 5.53
N ARG A 93 -3.19 -10.15 5.88
CA ARG A 93 -2.60 -11.06 4.88
C ARG A 93 -3.70 -11.59 3.97
N LEU A 94 -3.49 -11.53 2.67
CA LEU A 94 -4.40 -12.12 1.69
C LEU A 94 -3.94 -13.55 1.40
N SER A 95 -4.89 -14.47 1.35
CA SER A 95 -4.69 -15.83 0.85
C SER A 95 -4.85 -15.85 -0.67
N SER A 96 -4.40 -16.92 -1.32
CA SER A 96 -4.52 -17.10 -2.78
C SER A 96 -5.97 -17.03 -3.27
N HIS A 97 -6.94 -17.32 -2.39
CA HIS A 97 -8.36 -17.34 -2.69
C HIS A 97 -9.01 -15.95 -2.61
N ASP A 98 -8.37 -14.95 -2.00
CA ASP A 98 -8.94 -13.59 -1.83
C ASP A 98 -8.65 -12.64 -3.02
N VAL A 99 -7.95 -13.14 -4.05
CA VAL A 99 -7.36 -12.30 -5.12
C VAL A 99 -8.07 -12.52 -6.46
N TYR A 100 -8.96 -13.52 -6.54
CA TYR A 100 -9.77 -13.85 -7.71
C TYR A 100 -11.26 -13.58 -7.45
#